data_AF-A0A8T7DWP9-F1
#
_entry.id   AF-A0A8T7DWP9-F1
#
_cell.length_a   1.000
_cell.length_b   1.000
_cell.length_c   1.000
_cell.angle_alpha   90.00
_cell.angle_beta   90.00
_cell.angle_gamma   90.00
#
_symmetry.space_group_name_H-M   'P 1'
#
loop_
_entity.id
_entity.type
_entity.pdbx_description
1 polymer ?
#
loop_
_entity_poly.entity_id
_entity_poly.type
_entity_poly.pdbx_seq_one_letter_code
_entity_poly.pdbx_strand_id
1 'polypeptide(L)' 'GYEFVLQQEVTITNPGHHRYSGVDWKVELDSSAGNRLSAGQKVVVTSLDAGVFRVKPI' A
#
# COMPACT_ATOMS: atom_id res chain seq x y z
N GLY A 1 -6.88 5.51 -6.76
CA GLY A 1 -6.47 6.26 -7.94
C GLY A 1 -5.37 5.52 -8.67
N TYR A 2 -4.16 5.54 -8.13
CA TYR A 2 -3.04 4.76 -8.64
C TYR A 2 -3.15 3.28 -8.23
N GLU A 3 -2.83 2.36 -9.14
CA GLU A 3 -2.87 0.92 -8.91
C GLU A 3 -1.48 0.33 -9.08
N PHE A 4 -1.13 -0.63 -8.22
CA PHE A 4 0.12 -1.38 -8.33
C PHE A 4 -0.01 -2.74 -7.66
N VAL A 5 0.98 -3.60 -7.88
CA VAL A 5 1.08 -4.92 -7.23
C VAL A 5 2.02 -4.80 -6.04
N LEU A 6 1.57 -5.25 -4.87
CA LEU A 6 2.40 -5.31 -3.68
C LEU A 6 3.58 -6.27 -3.89
N GLN A 7 4.79 -5.82 -3.59
CA GLN A 7 5.98 -6.68 -3.63
C GLN A 7 6.22 -7.44 -2.32
N GLN A 8 5.61 -6.99 -1.23
CA GLN A 8 5.72 -7.58 0.09
C GLN A 8 4.36 -7.60 0.79
N GLU A 9 4.24 -8.46 1.80
CA GLU A 9 3.08 -8.46 2.69
C GLU A 9 3.02 -7.13 3.47
N VAL A 10 1.81 -6.59 3.60
CA VAL A 10 1.51 -5.39 4.38
C VAL A 10 0.47 -5.72 5.44
N THR A 11 0.76 -5.39 6.69
CA THR A 11 -0.17 -5.53 7.82
C THR A 11 -0.28 -4.19 8.57
N ILE A 12 -1.21 -4.10 9.51
CA ILE A 12 -1.38 -2.91 10.36
C ILE A 12 -0.09 -2.58 11.13
N THR A 13 0.66 -3.61 11.54
CA THR A 13 1.89 -3.47 12.33
C THR A 13 3.16 -3.50 11.50
N ASN A 14 3.08 -3.98 10.24
CA ASN A 14 4.21 -4.07 9.33
C ASN A 14 3.88 -3.38 8.00
N PRO A 15 4.20 -2.07 7.87
CA PRO A 15 3.96 -1.34 6.64
C PRO A 15 4.86 -1.82 5.50
N GLY A 16 4.36 -1.65 4.28
CA GLY A 16 5.08 -1.93 3.05
C GLY A 16 5.95 -0.77 2.57
N HIS A 17 6.72 -1.01 1.52
CA HIS A 17 7.40 0.03 0.77
C HIS A 17 7.13 -0.14 -0.73
N HIS A 18 6.95 0.97 -1.44
CA HIS A 18 6.77 0.98 -2.88
C HIS A 18 7.53 2.15 -3.49
N ARG A 19 8.46 1.85 -4.40
CA ARG A 19 9.22 2.89 -5.08
C ARG A 19 8.46 3.39 -6.30
N TYR A 20 8.11 4.67 -6.28
CA TYR A 20 7.37 5.32 -7.36
C TYR A 20 7.97 6.68 -7.69
N SER A 21 8.27 6.90 -8.98
CA SER A 21 8.87 8.13 -9.50
C SER A 21 10.17 8.54 -8.79
N GLY A 22 10.99 7.55 -8.40
CA GLY A 22 12.26 7.77 -7.70
C GLY A 22 12.14 7.96 -6.19
N VAL A 23 10.93 8.14 -5.66
CA VAL A 23 10.64 8.28 -4.22
C VAL A 23 10.22 6.93 -3.64
N ASP A 24 10.74 6.62 -2.45
CA ASP A 24 10.28 5.47 -1.68
C ASP A 24 9.07 5.87 -0.83
N TRP A 25 7.94 5.21 -1.07
CA TRP A 25 6.68 5.47 -0.36
C TRP A 25 6.42 4.37 0.64
N LYS A 26 6.07 4.76 1.87
CA LYS A 26 5.53 3.84 2.85
C LYS A 26 4.12 3.43 2.42
N VAL A 27 3.82 2.13 2.47
CA VAL A 27 2.51 1.59 2.11
C VAL A 27 1.80 1.11 3.38
N GLU A 28 0.60 1.64 3.62
CA GLU A 28 -0.23 1.29 4.77
C GLU A 28 -1.60 0.80 4.33
N LEU A 29 -2.25 0.04 5.19
CA LEU A 29 -3.62 -0.39 4.95
C LEU A 29 -4.57 0.78 5.12
N ASP A 30 -5.45 0.97 4.16
CA ASP A 30 -6.64 1.79 4.36
C ASP A 30 -7.53 1.15 5.44
N SER A 31 -8.27 1.98 6.19
CA SER A 31 -9.21 1.51 7.22
C SER A 31 -10.23 0.47 6.69
N SER A 32 -10.51 0.49 5.39
CA SER A 32 -11.43 -0.44 4.72
C SER A 32 -10.77 -1.70 4.15
N ALA A 33 -9.43 -1.80 4.17
CA ALA A 33 -8.68 -2.88 3.53
C ALA A 33 -8.59 -4.18 4.35
N GLY A 34 -9.11 -4.18 5.58
CA GLY A 34 -8.91 -5.25 6.55
C GLY A 34 -7.55 -5.12 7.26
N ASN A 35 -6.99 -6.25 7.69
CA ASN A 35 -5.83 -6.34 8.59
C ASN A 35 -4.56 -6.84 7.90
N ARG A 36 -4.64 -7.31 6.65
CA ARG A 36 -3.50 -7.83 5.88
C ARG A 36 -3.73 -7.78 4.38
N LEU A 37 -2.69 -7.47 3.63
CA LEU A 37 -2.60 -7.64 2.18
C LEU A 37 -1.34 -8.45 1.84
N SER A 38 -1.48 -9.41 0.94
CA SER A 38 -0.40 -10.34 0.59
C SER A 38 0.51 -9.75 -0.48
N ALA A 39 1.78 -10.18 -0.50
CA ALA A 39 2.64 -9.98 -1.65
C ALA A 39 2.00 -10.57 -2.93
N GLY A 40 2.18 -9.90 -4.07
CA GLY A 40 1.56 -10.27 -5.34
C GLY A 40 0.11 -9.80 -5.49
N GLN A 41 -0.49 -9.20 -4.45
CA GLN A 41 -1.85 -8.68 -4.53
C GLN A 41 -1.89 -7.32 -5.23
N LYS A 42 -2.86 -7.15 -6.15
CA LYS A 42 -3.11 -5.86 -6.79
C LYS A 42 -3.92 -4.96 -5.84
N VAL A 43 -3.44 -3.73 -5.67
CA VAL A 43 -4.03 -2.75 -4.74
C VAL A 43 -4.22 -1.41 -5.43
N VAL A 44 -5.13 -0.61 -4.89
CA VAL A 44 -5.37 0.76 -5.32
C VAL A 44 -5.12 1.73 -4.16
N VAL A 45 -4.42 2.81 -4.44
CA VAL A 45 -4.18 3.91 -3.49
C VAL A 45 -5.49 4.67 -3.26
N THR A 46 -5.91 4.74 -2.01
CA THR A 46 -7.13 5.45 -1.56
C THR A 46 -6.82 6.85 -1.06
N SER A 47 -5.70 7.03 -0.33
CA SER A 47 -5.26 8.33 0.17
C SER A 47 -3.74 8.48 0.10
N LEU A 48 -3.31 9.74 0.06
CA LEU A 48 -1.93 10.17 0.03
C LEU A 48 -1.69 11.08 1.23
N ASP A 49 -0.67 10.74 2.02
CA ASP A 49 -0.13 11.58 3.08
C ASP A 49 1.38 11.75 2.85
N ALA A 50 2.04 12.64 3.58
CA ALA A 50 3.46 12.95 3.39
C ALA A 50 4.36 11.70 3.41
N GLY A 51 4.65 11.13 2.23
CA GLY A 51 5.43 9.91 2.05
C GLY A 51 4.67 8.58 2.29
N VAL A 52 3.33 8.62 2.44
CA VAL A 52 2.50 7.42 2.73
C VAL A 52 1.41 7.22 1.68
N PHE A 53 1.36 6.01 1.12
CA PHE A 53 0.25 5.50 0.34
C PHE A 53 -0.64 4.63 1.22
N ARG A 54 -1.89 5.05 1.44
CA ARG A 54 -2.90 4.12 1.99
C ARG A 54 -3.55 3.37 0.85
N VAL A 55 -3.64 2.06 0.99
CA VAL A 55 -4.09 1.17 -0.09
C VAL A 55 -5.17 0.20 0.38
N LYS A 56 -6.00 -0.21 -0.57
CA LYS A 56 -6.98 -1.30 -0.39
C LYS A 56 -6.91 -2.28 -1.58
N PRO A 57 -7.38 -3.52 -1.41
CA PRO A 57 -7.42 -4.46 -2.52
C PRO A 57 -8.42 -4.01 -3.59
N ILE A 58 -8.14 -4.37 -4.83
CA ILE A 58 -9.05 -4.20 -5.97
C ILE A 58 -10.00 -5.39 -6.04
#